data_AF-K4AU12-F1
#
_entry.id   AF-K4AU12-F1
#
_cell.length_a   1.000
_cell.length_b   1.000
_cell.length_c   1.000
_cell.angle_alpha   90.00
_cell.angle_beta   90.00
_cell.angle_gamma   90.00
#
_symmetry.space_group_name_H-M   'P 1'
#
loop_
_entity.id
_entity.type
_entity.pdbx_description
1 polymer ?
#
loop_
_entity_poly.entity_id
_entity_poly.type
_entity_poly.pdbx_seq_one_letter_code
_entity_poly.pdbx_strand_id
1 'polypeptide(L)'
;MLGENPNESHSISRIVNKNQFLRLKNLLDEPMVKKSIIYGGSSDEDNLDIEPTVLLDPPVQSTIMADEIFGPLSPIITLDKIEDSIEFINARPKPLTIYAFTKNEEFKRKITKRTSSGSLVFNDTIIQYATDTLPFGGVGQSGFGRYHGKFSFDTFSHEKAIAKRSFLTDIWFRYSPWSDHTLQLFRSAFIYDYISVVLITLGLKRA
;
A
#
# COMPACT_ATOMS: atom_id res chain seq x y z
N MET A 1 23.09 19.11 -6.04
CA MET A 1 22.26 20.34 -6.07
C MET A 1 22.05 20.69 -7.52
N LEU A 2 20.82 21.03 -7.92
CA LEU A 2 20.39 21.19 -9.33
C LEU A 2 21.02 22.39 -10.07
N GLY A 3 22.04 23.03 -9.48
CA GLY A 3 22.63 24.27 -9.98
C GLY A 3 21.77 25.50 -9.64
N GLU A 4 22.23 26.66 -10.08
CA GLU A 4 21.49 27.93 -9.95
C GLU A 4 20.33 28.02 -10.96
N ASN A 5 20.44 27.33 -12.10
CA ASN A 5 19.39 27.26 -13.12
C ASN A 5 18.94 25.79 -13.34
N PRO A 6 17.87 25.33 -12.68
CA PRO A 6 17.36 23.98 -12.84
C PRO A 6 17.03 23.63 -14.30
N ASN A 7 16.63 24.61 -15.11
CA ASN A 7 16.15 24.40 -16.47
C ASN A 7 17.27 24.05 -17.48
N GLU A 8 18.52 24.38 -17.12
CA GLU A 8 19.74 24.02 -17.87
C GLU A 8 20.33 22.67 -17.40
N SER A 9 19.77 22.09 -16.33
CA SER A 9 20.23 20.81 -15.82
C SER A 9 19.80 19.67 -16.74
N HIS A 10 20.77 18.91 -17.27
CA HIS A 10 20.49 17.64 -17.96
C HIS A 10 19.93 16.54 -17.05
N SER A 11 19.73 16.82 -15.76
CA SER A 11 19.20 15.89 -14.76
C SER A 11 17.70 16.08 -14.49
N ILE A 12 17.06 17.07 -15.12
CA ILE A 12 15.61 17.33 -14.97
C ILE A 12 14.89 16.92 -16.25
N SER A 13 13.86 16.10 -16.08
CA SER A 13 12.96 15.68 -17.16
C SER A 13 11.90 16.74 -17.45
N ARG A 14 11.39 16.74 -18.68
CA ARG A 14 10.27 17.60 -19.11
C ARG A 14 8.91 16.92 -18.90
N ILE A 15 7.84 17.70 -18.93
CA ILE A 15 6.47 17.18 -18.89
C ILE A 15 6.18 16.41 -20.19
N VAL A 16 5.50 15.27 -20.05
CA VAL A 16 5.33 14.29 -21.15
C VAL A 16 4.64 14.85 -22.41
N ASN A 17 3.73 15.81 -22.26
CA ASN A 17 3.05 16.46 -23.39
C ASN A 17 2.40 17.78 -22.97
N LYS A 18 1.93 18.55 -23.97
CA LYS A 18 1.25 19.84 -23.80
C LYS A 18 -0.01 19.77 -22.94
N ASN A 19 -0.80 18.71 -23.03
CA ASN A 19 -2.03 18.57 -22.24
C ASN A 19 -1.72 18.45 -20.74
N GLN A 20 -0.73 17.63 -20.38
CA GLN A 20 -0.29 17.49 -18.99
C GLN A 20 0.39 18.76 -18.48
N PHE A 21 1.17 19.42 -19.33
CA PHE A 21 1.76 20.72 -19.02
C PHE A 21 0.69 21.76 -18.68
N LEU A 22 -0.32 21.92 -19.55
CA LEU A 22 -1.41 22.86 -19.32
C LEU A 22 -2.24 22.49 -18.09
N ARG A 23 -2.47 21.19 -17.82
CA ARG A 23 -3.13 20.73 -16.60
C ARG A 23 -2.38 21.21 -15.35
N LEU A 24 -1.07 20.96 -15.28
CA LEU A 24 -0.23 21.36 -14.14
C LEU A 24 -0.14 22.89 -13.99
N LYS A 25 0.02 23.60 -15.11
CA LYS A 25 0.01 25.07 -15.12
C LYS A 25 -1.30 25.64 -14.58
N ASN A 26 -2.44 25.07 -14.99
CA ASN A 26 -3.75 25.49 -14.51
C ASN A 26 -3.92 25.28 -12.99
N LEU A 27 -3.31 24.23 -12.41
CA LEU A 27 -3.30 24.05 -10.95
C LEU A 27 -2.59 25.21 -10.25
N LEU A 28 -1.49 25.71 -10.80
CA LEU A 28 -0.72 26.84 -10.24
C LEU A 28 -1.40 28.20 -10.45
N ASP A 29 -2.13 28.37 -11.54
CA ASP A 29 -2.78 29.65 -11.88
C ASP A 29 -4.07 29.93 -11.07
N GLU A 30 -4.57 28.97 -10.30
CA GLU A 30 -5.63 29.22 -9.33
C GLU A 30 -5.22 30.34 -8.34
N PRO A 31 -6.01 31.43 -8.18
CA PRO A 31 -5.54 32.62 -7.46
C PRO A 31 -5.06 32.39 -6.04
N MET A 32 -5.69 31.46 -5.31
CA MET A 32 -5.30 31.12 -3.94
C MET A 32 -4.12 30.15 -3.87
N VAL A 33 -3.99 29.27 -4.86
CA VAL A 33 -2.83 28.37 -4.98
C VAL A 33 -1.58 29.17 -5.36
N LYS A 34 -1.69 30.10 -6.31
CA LYS A 34 -0.60 30.98 -6.73
C LYS A 34 0.02 31.76 -5.59
N LYS A 35 -0.79 32.21 -4.64
CA LYS A 35 -0.34 32.94 -3.43
C LYS A 35 0.41 32.07 -2.43
N SER A 36 0.22 30.75 -2.49
CA SER A 36 0.89 29.80 -1.60
C SER A 36 2.27 29.36 -2.11
N ILE A 37 2.68 29.76 -3.33
CA ILE A 37 3.99 29.43 -3.88
C ILE A 37 5.08 30.14 -3.07
N ILE A 38 5.98 29.35 -2.48
CA ILE A 38 7.13 29.86 -1.70
C ILE A 38 8.47 29.62 -2.40
N TYR A 39 8.51 28.77 -3.42
CA TYR A 39 9.69 28.50 -4.23
C TYR A 39 9.26 28.04 -5.63
N GLY A 40 10.01 28.44 -6.66
CA GLY A 40 9.76 28.11 -8.05
C GLY A 40 8.54 28.81 -8.65
N GLY A 41 7.77 28.08 -9.45
CA GLY A 41 6.53 28.56 -10.09
C GLY A 41 6.72 29.07 -11.52
N SER A 42 7.94 29.05 -12.07
CA SER A 42 8.15 29.34 -13.48
C SER A 42 7.76 28.14 -14.37
N SER A 43 7.35 28.45 -15.60
CA SER A 43 7.03 27.43 -16.60
C SER A 43 7.31 27.94 -18.01
N ASP A 44 7.71 27.02 -18.89
CA ASP A 44 7.98 27.26 -20.30
C ASP A 44 7.20 26.25 -21.15
N GLU A 45 6.18 26.75 -21.85
CA GLU A 45 5.28 25.93 -22.66
C GLU A 45 5.96 25.36 -23.91
N ASP A 46 6.91 26.08 -24.50
CA ASP A 46 7.60 25.65 -25.71
C ASP A 46 8.53 24.48 -25.43
N ASN A 47 9.09 24.44 -24.20
CA ASN A 47 9.96 23.37 -23.72
C ASN A 47 9.25 22.32 -22.85
N LEU A 48 7.94 22.45 -22.62
CA LEU A 48 7.16 21.61 -21.72
C LEU A 48 7.78 21.50 -20.32
N ASP A 49 8.27 22.62 -19.81
CA ASP A 49 9.07 22.67 -18.59
C ASP A 49 8.35 23.38 -17.46
N ILE A 50 8.34 22.77 -16.28
CA ILE A 50 7.78 23.38 -15.08
C ILE A 50 8.84 23.25 -13.99
N GLU A 51 9.25 24.38 -13.44
CA GLU A 51 10.24 24.44 -12.38
C GLU A 51 9.71 23.70 -11.14
N PRO A 52 10.57 22.96 -10.40
CA PRO A 52 10.20 22.42 -9.10
C PRO A 52 9.60 23.49 -8.18
N THR A 53 8.30 23.34 -7.89
CA THR A 53 7.51 24.36 -7.23
C THR A 53 7.07 23.87 -5.86
N VAL A 54 7.32 24.65 -4.81
CA VAL A 54 6.89 24.34 -3.45
C VAL A 54 5.78 25.31 -3.04
N LEU A 55 4.70 24.75 -2.51
CA LEU A 55 3.54 25.50 -2.05
C LEU A 55 3.36 25.29 -0.55
N LEU A 56 3.19 26.36 0.22
CA LEU A 56 2.95 26.29 1.66
C LEU A 56 1.48 26.61 1.96
N ASP A 57 0.80 25.62 2.53
CA ASP A 57 -0.61 25.68 2.92
C ASP A 57 -1.57 26.18 1.82
N PRO A 58 -1.55 25.59 0.60
CA PRO A 58 -2.61 25.86 -0.37
C PRO A 58 -3.99 25.45 0.19
N PRO A 59 -5.09 26.06 -0.26
CA PRO A 59 -6.42 25.72 0.23
C PRO A 59 -6.71 24.23 0.07
N VAL A 60 -7.18 23.56 1.13
CA VAL A 60 -7.40 22.11 1.13
C VAL A 60 -8.42 21.66 0.08
N GLN A 61 -9.35 22.53 -0.30
CA GLN A 61 -10.38 22.30 -1.32
C GLN A 61 -9.97 22.73 -2.74
N SER A 62 -8.73 23.20 -2.93
CA SER A 62 -8.22 23.55 -4.26
C SER A 62 -7.93 22.30 -5.11
N THR A 63 -7.90 22.46 -6.43
CA THR A 63 -7.77 21.33 -7.35
C THR A 63 -6.42 20.62 -7.18
N ILE A 64 -5.35 21.35 -6.82
CA ILE A 64 -4.02 20.77 -6.55
C ILE A 64 -4.02 19.80 -5.36
N MET A 65 -5.01 19.90 -4.46
CA MET A 65 -5.18 19.02 -3.30
C MET A 65 -6.25 17.93 -3.51
N ALA A 66 -7.05 18.03 -4.58
CA ALA A 66 -8.12 17.10 -4.90
C ALA A 66 -7.66 15.98 -5.85
N ASP A 67 -6.85 16.33 -6.85
CA ASP A 67 -6.37 15.41 -7.88
C ASP A 67 -4.91 15.00 -7.65
N GLU A 68 -4.50 13.88 -8.25
CA GLU A 68 -3.09 13.50 -8.27
C GLU A 68 -2.27 14.49 -9.11
N ILE A 69 -1.24 15.07 -8.48
CA ILE A 69 -0.40 16.09 -9.11
C ILE A 69 0.35 15.52 -10.30
N PHE A 70 1.08 14.42 -10.12
CA PHE A 70 1.84 13.76 -11.20
C PHE A 70 2.75 14.72 -11.99
N GLY A 71 3.47 15.58 -11.27
CA GLY A 71 4.33 16.63 -11.80
C GLY A 71 5.17 17.30 -10.70
N PRO A 72 6.01 18.29 -11.04
CA PRO A 72 7.01 18.86 -10.14
C PRO A 72 6.43 19.90 -9.16
N LEU A 73 5.23 19.67 -8.63
CA LEU A 73 4.57 20.56 -7.67
C LEU A 73 4.47 19.85 -6.32
N SER A 74 4.95 20.48 -5.25
CA SER A 74 5.03 19.89 -3.92
C SER A 74 4.30 20.77 -2.88
N PRO A 75 2.99 20.54 -2.66
CA PRO A 75 2.26 21.13 -1.55
C PRO A 75 2.78 20.64 -0.20
N ILE A 76 2.96 21.57 0.73
CA ILE A 76 3.24 21.34 2.14
C ILE A 76 1.99 21.78 2.91
N ILE A 77 1.38 20.85 3.62
CA ILE A 77 0.28 21.14 4.55
C ILE A 77 0.84 21.06 5.97
N THR A 78 0.73 22.15 6.71
CA THR A 78 1.10 22.21 8.12
C THR A 78 -0.03 21.66 8.99
N LEU A 79 0.35 21.00 10.06
CA LEU A 79 -0.55 20.44 11.06
C LEU A 79 -0.02 20.83 12.44
N ASP A 80 -0.91 21.01 13.40
CA ASP A 80 -0.53 21.34 14.77
C ASP A 80 0.28 20.21 15.42
N LYS A 81 -0.11 18.96 15.13
CA LYS A 81 0.60 17.75 15.58
C LYS A 81 0.78 16.76 14.44
N ILE A 82 1.88 16.02 14.50
CA ILE A 82 2.15 14.98 13.51
C ILE A 82 1.11 13.85 13.56
N GLU A 83 0.50 13.61 14.73
CA GLU A 83 -0.59 12.65 14.90
C GLU A 83 -1.83 12.96 14.06
N ASP A 84 -2.11 14.24 13.80
CA ASP A 84 -3.26 14.69 13.03
C ASP A 84 -3.14 14.28 11.54
N SER A 85 -1.92 13.96 11.09
CA SER A 85 -1.67 13.45 9.74
C SER A 85 -2.40 12.14 9.47
N ILE A 86 -2.65 11.32 10.50
CA ILE A 86 -3.38 10.04 10.36
C ILE A 86 -4.81 10.31 9.91
N GLU A 87 -5.48 11.28 10.53
CA GLU A 87 -6.86 11.65 10.19
C GLU A 87 -6.91 12.34 8.82
N PHE A 88 -5.93 13.21 8.54
CA PHE A 88 -5.80 13.86 7.24
C PHE A 88 -5.61 12.86 6.09
N ILE A 89 -4.77 11.84 6.26
CA ILE A 89 -4.57 10.77 5.27
C ILE A 89 -5.83 9.93 5.12
N ASN A 90 -6.45 9.50 6.22
CA ASN A 90 -7.62 8.63 6.21
C ASN A 90 -8.89 9.27 5.64
N ALA A 91 -8.96 10.61 5.62
CA ALA A 91 -10.05 11.35 4.98
C ALA A 91 -10.02 11.28 3.44
N ARG A 92 -9.00 10.63 2.85
CA ARG A 92 -8.77 10.53 1.40
C ARG A 92 -8.69 9.08 0.94
N PRO A 93 -8.79 8.81 -0.38
CA PRO A 93 -8.57 7.48 -0.93
C PRO A 93 -7.20 6.91 -0.53
N LYS A 94 -7.14 5.59 -0.34
CA LYS A 94 -5.94 4.90 0.11
C LYS A 94 -4.79 5.08 -0.90
N PRO A 95 -3.68 5.72 -0.52
CA PRO A 95 -2.60 6.00 -1.46
C PRO A 95 -1.79 4.74 -1.77
N LEU A 96 -1.07 4.77 -2.89
CA LEU A 96 -0.14 3.70 -3.24
C LEU A 96 0.99 3.58 -2.21
N THR A 97 1.54 4.71 -1.77
CA THR A 97 2.61 4.74 -0.77
C THR A 97 2.39 5.87 0.23
N ILE A 98 2.76 5.61 1.49
CA ILE A 98 2.95 6.64 2.52
C ILE A 98 4.44 6.70 2.85
N TYR A 99 4.98 7.91 2.92
CA TYR A 99 6.33 8.19 3.38
C TYR A 99 6.28 8.93 4.72
N ALA A 100 6.96 8.41 5.73
CA ALA A 100 6.95 8.99 7.08
C ALA A 100 8.38 9.22 7.59
N PHE A 101 8.74 10.48 7.80
CA PHE A 101 10.04 10.86 8.34
C PHE A 101 9.91 11.10 9.86
N THR A 102 10.44 10.18 10.66
CA THR A 102 10.37 10.24 12.12
C THR A 102 11.38 9.32 12.81
N LYS A 103 11.80 9.71 14.02
CA LYS A 103 12.54 8.86 14.97
C LYS A 103 11.64 8.31 16.10
N ASN A 104 10.37 8.72 16.16
CA ASN A 104 9.46 8.32 17.23
C ASN A 104 8.83 6.95 16.94
N GLU A 105 9.28 5.91 17.66
CA GLU A 105 8.79 4.54 17.51
C GLU A 105 7.31 4.36 17.86
N GLU A 106 6.78 5.17 18.78
CA GLU A 106 5.35 5.15 19.09
C GLU A 106 4.53 5.65 17.90
N PHE A 107 4.97 6.75 17.28
CA PHE A 107 4.33 7.29 16.09
C PHE A 107 4.42 6.31 14.91
N LYS A 108 5.58 5.67 14.70
CA LYS A 108 5.73 4.61 13.68
C LYS A 108 4.69 3.51 13.86
N ARG A 109 4.53 2.98 15.08
CA ARG A 109 3.50 1.96 15.36
C ARG A 109 2.08 2.49 15.13
N LYS A 110 1.79 3.73 15.51
CA LYS A 110 0.47 4.35 15.33
C LYS A 110 0.13 4.49 13.84
N ILE A 111 1.00 5.09 13.03
CA ILE A 111 0.73 5.30 11.61
C ILE A 111 0.62 3.97 10.86
N THR A 112 1.47 2.97 11.15
CA THR A 112 1.37 1.63 10.55
C THR A 112 0.04 0.95 10.85
N LYS A 113 -0.49 1.09 12.08
CA LYS A 113 -1.75 0.44 12.48
C LYS A 113 -3.00 1.20 12.06
N ARG A 114 -2.91 2.53 11.93
CA ARG A 114 -4.08 3.41 11.76
C ARG A 114 -4.23 3.98 10.35
N THR A 115 -3.35 3.64 9.41
CA THR A 115 -3.49 4.01 7.99
C THR A 115 -3.49 2.77 7.11
N SER A 116 -3.93 2.92 5.85
CA SER A 116 -3.93 1.83 4.86
C SER A 116 -3.40 2.38 3.55
N SER A 117 -2.32 1.77 3.05
CA SER A 117 -1.66 2.10 1.78
C SER A 117 -1.05 0.84 1.18
N GLY A 118 -0.63 0.91 -0.09
CA GLY A 118 0.10 -0.18 -0.73
C GLY A 118 1.45 -0.46 -0.06
N SER A 119 2.18 0.61 0.28
CA SER A 119 3.40 0.54 1.08
C SER A 119 3.53 1.71 2.07
N LEU A 120 4.34 1.51 3.11
CA LEU A 120 4.69 2.51 4.11
C LEU A 120 6.20 2.44 4.33
N VAL A 121 6.89 3.55 4.07
CA VAL A 121 8.35 3.64 4.17
C VAL A 121 8.71 4.70 5.19
N PHE A 122 9.66 4.37 6.07
CA PHE A 122 10.15 5.30 7.08
C PHE A 122 11.51 5.87 6.69
N ASN A 123 11.64 7.18 6.80
CA ASN A 123 12.91 7.92 6.63
C ASN A 123 13.57 7.78 5.26
N ASP A 124 12.81 7.43 4.21
CA ASP A 124 13.27 7.38 2.83
C ASP A 124 12.07 7.51 1.88
N THR A 125 12.33 7.72 0.60
CA THR A 125 11.33 7.74 -0.48
C THR A 125 11.79 6.85 -1.62
N ILE A 126 10.84 6.25 -2.35
CA ILE A 126 11.06 5.44 -3.56
C ILE A 126 11.87 4.14 -3.38
N ILE A 127 12.74 4.04 -2.37
CA ILE A 127 13.66 2.91 -2.19
C ILE A 127 12.98 1.54 -2.07
N GLN A 128 11.72 1.51 -1.62
CA GLN A 128 10.96 0.26 -1.53
C GLN A 128 10.76 -0.40 -2.89
N TYR A 129 10.77 0.38 -3.98
CA TYR A 129 10.69 -0.14 -5.34
C TYR A 129 11.96 -0.91 -5.75
N ALA A 130 13.12 -0.60 -5.19
CA ALA A 130 14.37 -1.29 -5.52
C ALA A 130 14.50 -2.67 -4.83
N THR A 131 13.60 -3.00 -3.90
CA THR A 131 13.68 -4.22 -3.08
C THR A 131 12.76 -5.30 -3.64
N ASP A 132 13.33 -6.28 -4.35
CA ASP A 132 12.60 -7.38 -5.02
C ASP A 132 11.93 -8.39 -4.08
N THR A 133 12.32 -8.39 -2.81
CA THR A 133 11.70 -9.18 -1.73
C THR A 133 10.48 -8.51 -1.11
N LEU A 134 10.19 -7.24 -1.47
CA LEU A 134 8.97 -6.54 -1.07
C LEU A 134 7.94 -6.57 -2.21
N PRO A 135 6.67 -6.93 -1.94
CA PRO A 135 5.63 -6.83 -2.95
C PRO A 135 5.33 -5.36 -3.25
N PHE A 136 5.20 -5.03 -4.54
CA PHE A 136 4.77 -3.72 -4.98
C PHE A 136 3.37 -3.80 -5.56
N GLY A 137 2.43 -3.06 -4.98
CA GLY A 137 1.02 -3.06 -5.35
C GLY A 137 0.20 -2.09 -4.51
N GLY A 138 -1.00 -1.77 -4.99
CA GLY A 138 -1.92 -0.85 -4.33
C GLY A 138 -2.97 -1.56 -3.47
N VAL A 139 -3.82 -0.75 -2.84
CA VAL A 139 -5.01 -1.21 -2.11
C VAL A 139 -6.15 -0.20 -2.28
N GLY A 140 -7.35 -0.69 -2.60
CA GLY A 140 -8.49 0.19 -2.87
C GLY A 140 -8.29 0.96 -4.17
N GLN A 141 -8.45 2.29 -4.13
CA GLN A 141 -8.34 3.16 -5.30
C GLN A 141 -6.91 3.22 -5.89
N SER A 142 -5.89 2.89 -5.11
CA SER A 142 -4.50 2.81 -5.61
C SER A 142 -4.18 1.52 -6.37
N GLY A 143 -5.10 0.54 -6.38
CA GLY A 143 -4.97 -0.69 -7.15
C GLY A 143 -5.29 -1.96 -6.36
N PHE A 144 -5.12 -3.11 -7.03
CA PHE A 144 -5.25 -4.45 -6.45
C PHE A 144 -4.18 -5.39 -7.02
N GLY A 145 -3.88 -6.46 -6.29
CA GLY A 145 -2.77 -7.35 -6.63
C GLY A 145 -1.41 -6.75 -6.30
N ARG A 146 -0.35 -7.49 -6.61
CA ARG A 146 1.04 -7.10 -6.31
C ARG A 146 1.99 -7.87 -7.19
N TYR A 147 3.09 -7.25 -7.59
CA TYR A 147 4.14 -7.90 -8.37
C TYR A 147 5.51 -7.57 -7.74
N HIS A 148 6.57 -7.73 -8.54
CA HIS A 148 7.99 -7.60 -8.20
C HIS A 148 8.60 -8.92 -7.70
N GLY A 149 9.82 -9.23 -8.15
CA GLY A 149 10.51 -10.48 -7.83
C GLY A 149 9.63 -11.74 -7.99
N LYS A 150 9.59 -12.56 -6.94
CA LYS A 150 8.75 -13.77 -6.87
C LYS A 150 7.25 -13.45 -7.01
N PHE A 151 6.79 -12.30 -6.55
CA PHE A 151 5.37 -11.95 -6.57
C PHE A 151 4.83 -11.73 -7.99
N SER A 152 5.70 -11.35 -8.94
CA SER A 152 5.34 -11.37 -10.36
C SER A 152 5.05 -12.79 -10.83
N PHE A 153 5.91 -13.76 -10.50
CA PHE A 153 5.68 -15.16 -10.85
C PHE A 153 4.38 -15.68 -10.22
N ASP A 154 4.15 -15.40 -8.95
CA ASP A 154 2.93 -15.81 -8.24
C ASP A 154 1.67 -15.22 -8.88
N THR A 155 1.71 -13.95 -9.30
CA THR A 155 0.58 -13.25 -9.95
C THR A 155 0.19 -13.86 -11.29
N PHE A 156 1.16 -14.35 -12.06
CA PHE A 156 0.92 -14.99 -13.36
C PHE A 156 0.87 -16.52 -13.28
N SER A 157 0.76 -17.07 -12.07
CA SER A 157 0.68 -18.51 -11.82
C SER A 157 -0.68 -18.91 -11.24
N HIS A 158 -1.05 -20.17 -11.47
CA HIS A 158 -2.17 -20.81 -10.79
C HIS A 158 -1.64 -21.83 -9.79
N GLU A 159 -1.84 -21.59 -8.49
CA GLU A 159 -1.47 -22.51 -7.42
C GLU A 159 -2.41 -23.71 -7.37
N LYS A 160 -2.11 -24.74 -8.17
CA LYS A 160 -2.92 -25.97 -8.26
C LYS A 160 -2.66 -26.88 -7.05
N ALA A 161 -3.62 -26.96 -6.13
CA ALA A 161 -3.59 -27.93 -5.05
C ALA A 161 -3.71 -29.38 -5.57
N ILE A 162 -2.82 -30.27 -5.12
CA ILE A 162 -2.84 -31.71 -5.43
C ILE A 162 -2.72 -32.48 -4.12
N ALA A 163 -3.76 -33.26 -3.78
CA ALA A 163 -3.75 -34.17 -2.64
C ALA A 163 -3.57 -35.62 -3.12
N LYS A 164 -2.63 -36.35 -2.50
CA LYS A 164 -2.42 -37.78 -2.73
C LYS A 164 -2.57 -38.52 -1.41
N ARG A 165 -3.36 -39.59 -1.42
CA ARG A 165 -3.63 -40.45 -0.27
C ARG A 165 -3.16 -41.88 -0.57
N SER A 166 -2.57 -42.54 0.42
CA SER A 166 -2.27 -43.98 0.37
C SER A 166 -3.54 -44.81 0.50
N PHE A 167 -3.57 -45.98 -0.13
CA PHE A 167 -4.64 -46.96 0.10
C PHE A 167 -4.48 -47.73 1.42
N LEU A 168 -3.34 -47.59 2.12
CA LEU A 168 -3.04 -48.36 3.33
C LEU A 168 -3.76 -47.84 4.58
N THR A 169 -4.00 -46.53 4.67
CA THR A 169 -4.62 -45.91 5.84
C THR A 169 -5.85 -45.11 5.42
N ASP A 170 -6.96 -45.34 6.12
CA ASP A 170 -8.20 -44.61 5.90
C ASP A 170 -8.77 -44.10 7.22
N ILE A 171 -9.43 -42.95 7.15
CA ILE A 171 -10.16 -42.39 8.29
C ILE A 171 -11.53 -43.06 8.29
N TRP A 172 -11.58 -44.32 8.73
CA TRP A 172 -12.74 -45.20 8.60
C TRP A 172 -14.03 -44.63 9.19
N PHE A 173 -13.94 -43.88 10.30
CA PHE A 173 -15.11 -43.27 10.95
C PHE A 173 -15.72 -42.12 10.15
N ARG A 174 -15.14 -41.76 8.98
CA ARG A 174 -15.71 -40.77 8.07
C ARG A 174 -16.92 -41.26 7.29
N TYR A 175 -17.08 -42.58 7.18
CA TYR A 175 -18.16 -43.20 6.42
C TYR A 175 -19.38 -43.46 7.31
N SER A 176 -20.57 -43.40 6.69
CA SER A 176 -21.86 -43.72 7.32
C SER A 176 -22.02 -45.24 7.53
N PRO A 177 -22.84 -45.70 8.50
CA PRO A 177 -23.64 -44.94 9.47
C PRO A 177 -22.85 -44.39 10.65
N TRP A 178 -23.17 -43.16 11.07
CA TRP A 178 -22.53 -42.51 12.21
C TRP A 178 -23.26 -42.81 13.51
N SER A 179 -22.57 -43.51 14.42
CA SER A 179 -22.96 -43.66 15.83
C SER A 179 -22.39 -42.53 16.68
N ASP A 180 -22.90 -42.37 17.91
CA ASP A 180 -22.37 -41.40 18.89
C ASP A 180 -20.86 -41.56 19.10
N HIS A 181 -20.35 -42.80 19.06
CA HIS A 181 -18.93 -43.09 19.12
C HIS A 181 -18.15 -42.51 17.92
N THR A 182 -18.63 -42.73 16.70
CA THR A 182 -17.98 -42.15 15.50
C THR A 182 -18.09 -40.63 15.45
N LEU A 183 -19.20 -40.06 15.93
CA LEU A 183 -19.38 -38.61 16.05
C LEU A 183 -18.44 -38.01 17.11
N GLN A 184 -18.17 -38.72 18.20
CA GLN A 184 -17.19 -38.30 19.19
C GLN A 184 -15.77 -38.33 18.62
N LEU A 185 -15.40 -39.37 17.87
CA LEU A 185 -14.12 -39.43 17.14
C LEU A 185 -13.96 -38.25 16.19
N PHE A 186 -15.02 -37.95 15.42
CA PHE A 186 -15.05 -36.77 14.57
C PHE A 186 -14.86 -35.48 15.37
N ARG A 187 -15.61 -35.29 16.44
CA ARG A 187 -15.54 -34.08 17.29
C ARG A 187 -14.14 -33.90 17.85
N SER A 188 -13.54 -34.96 18.40
CA SER A 188 -12.17 -34.94 18.92
C SER A 188 -11.14 -34.64 17.83
N ALA A 189 -11.29 -35.21 16.63
CA ALA A 189 -10.41 -34.91 15.51
C ALA A 189 -10.54 -33.44 15.04
N PHE A 190 -11.76 -32.90 14.97
CA PHE A 190 -12.01 -31.51 14.56
C PHE A 190 -11.48 -30.47 15.55
N ILE A 191 -11.47 -30.78 16.86
CA ILE A 191 -10.88 -29.89 17.88
C ILE A 191 -9.38 -30.15 18.11
N TYR A 192 -8.75 -30.98 17.28
CA TYR A 192 -7.35 -31.37 17.37
C TYR A 192 -6.96 -32.07 18.69
N ASP A 193 -7.91 -32.72 19.36
CA ASP A 193 -7.67 -33.52 20.56
C ASP A 193 -7.27 -34.96 20.17
N TYR A 194 -6.04 -35.09 19.67
CA TYR A 194 -5.50 -36.36 19.21
C TYR A 194 -5.35 -37.39 20.34
N ILE A 195 -5.19 -36.96 21.59
CA ILE A 195 -5.15 -37.86 22.75
C ILE A 195 -6.50 -38.53 22.90
N SER A 196 -7.59 -37.75 22.88
CA SER A 196 -8.94 -38.32 22.91
C SER A 196 -9.21 -39.20 21.70
N VAL A 197 -8.76 -38.84 20.49
CA VAL A 197 -8.89 -39.73 19.32
C VAL A 197 -8.24 -41.09 19.60
N VAL A 198 -7.00 -41.12 20.08
CA VAL A 198 -6.31 -42.38 20.41
C VAL A 198 -7.06 -43.14 21.51
N LEU A 199 -7.42 -42.48 22.62
CA LEU A 199 -8.11 -43.13 23.73
C LEU A 199 -9.49 -43.68 23.33
N ILE A 200 -10.25 -42.97 22.51
CA ILE A 200 -11.54 -43.43 21.99
C ILE A 200 -11.32 -44.60 21.02
N THR A 201 -10.34 -44.51 20.10
CA THR A 201 -10.03 -45.63 19.18
C THR A 201 -9.57 -46.90 19.90
N LEU A 202 -8.88 -46.77 21.03
CA LEU A 202 -8.45 -47.90 21.87
C LEU A 202 -9.53 -48.37 22.86
N GLY A 203 -10.70 -47.72 22.89
CA GLY A 203 -11.78 -48.02 23.84
C GLY A 203 -11.47 -47.63 25.29
N LEU A 204 -10.41 -46.87 25.52
CA LEU A 204 -9.94 -46.41 26.85
C LEU A 204 -10.68 -45.16 27.35
N LYS A 205 -11.46 -44.52 26.48
CA LYS A 205 -12.34 -43.39 26.81
C LYS A 205 -13.72 -43.66 26.21
N ARG A 206 -14.72 -43.86 27.05
CA ARG A 206 -16.12 -43.99 26.60
C ARG A 206 -16.70 -42.61 26.26
N ALA A 207 -17.66 -42.63 25.35
CA ALA A 207 -18.48 -41.49 24.97
C ALA A 207 -19.13 -40.82 26.17
#